data_AF-S9PCF4-F1
#
_entry.id   AF-S9PCF4-F1
#
_cell.length_a   1.000
_cell.length_b   1.000
_cell.length_c   1.000
_cell.angle_alpha   90.00
_cell.angle_beta   90.00
_cell.angle_gamma   90.00
#
_symmetry.space_group_name_H-M   'P 1'
#
loop_
_entity.id
_entity.type
_entity.pdbx_description
1 polymer ?
#
loop_
_entity_poly.entity_id
_entity_poly.type
_entity_poly.pdbx_seq_one_letter_code
_entity_poly.pdbx_strand_id
1 'polypeptide(L)'
;MMSTLRSTMGAVALTSLALFASACKDNNGTDGNCAPSSRNDEIRLGLAPACEGCHLIGNKPFFASLTAFENGLVYDERYVKPGDPDNSLLIQMLEGTAAGSYPQMPPGQPYGELVANGRVTLSIEQVKAWIRELPPPPERLGAPDPEAFNVRRLSAEEMVVSLMDQLGLTLEDFVSTSDPNWRNKAYVVNGGKLFVWPGDWAPGISGEYVSDSRSVERFDALGGGNSLFYRKRDVSFGPSAAQTLVQMSQAWCARAVDKKGNTAVLRHVTLTDKSSSNPGAVQKNLRSLYLRMLGQPPSDAEAKALYEQVYLPLEAQNTRLAWIGVCASLVRHPLWLTY
;
A
#
# COMPACT_ATOMS: atom_id res chain seq x y z
N MET A 1 -45.07 -68.86 15.11
CA MET A 1 -45.25 -68.89 13.65
C MET A 1 -44.51 -67.70 13.05
N MET A 2 -43.51 -67.98 12.19
CA MET A 2 -42.93 -67.17 11.10
C MET A 2 -42.68 -65.66 11.32
N SER A 3 -41.40 -65.27 11.34
CA SER A 3 -40.71 -64.50 10.26
C SER A 3 -40.87 -62.98 10.44
N THR A 4 -39.86 -62.10 10.41
CA THR A 4 -38.73 -62.01 9.48
C THR A 4 -37.71 -60.97 10.01
N LEU A 5 -36.41 -61.23 9.85
CA LEU A 5 -35.35 -60.21 9.86
C LEU A 5 -35.53 -59.23 8.68
N ARG A 6 -35.16 -57.96 8.83
CA ARG A 6 -34.25 -57.27 7.89
C ARG A 6 -33.74 -55.92 8.41
N SER A 7 -32.43 -55.79 8.21
CA SER A 7 -31.56 -54.64 8.38
C SER A 7 -31.76 -53.61 7.26
N THR A 8 -31.56 -52.32 7.52
CA THR A 8 -30.95 -51.36 6.56
C THR A 8 -30.49 -50.09 7.27
N MET A 9 -29.18 -49.87 7.24
CA MET A 9 -28.51 -48.57 7.25
C MET A 9 -29.06 -47.68 6.12
N GLY A 10 -29.03 -46.34 6.28
CA GLY A 10 -29.27 -45.45 5.15
C GLY A 10 -29.17 -43.95 5.44
N ALA A 11 -28.05 -43.38 5.00
CA ALA A 11 -27.88 -42.04 4.43
C ALA A 11 -27.90 -40.79 5.34
N VAL A 12 -26.68 -40.26 5.53
CA VAL A 12 -26.34 -38.85 5.72
C VAL A 12 -26.84 -38.04 4.52
N ALA A 13 -27.60 -36.98 4.76
CA ALA A 13 -27.94 -35.99 3.75
C ALA A 13 -27.10 -34.71 3.98
N LEU A 14 -26.03 -34.55 3.18
CA LEU A 14 -25.42 -33.24 2.92
C LEU A 14 -26.46 -32.39 2.19
N THR A 15 -26.85 -31.26 2.77
CA THR A 15 -27.70 -30.27 2.10
C THR A 15 -26.79 -29.25 1.42
N SER A 16 -26.81 -29.26 0.09
CA SER A 16 -26.07 -28.38 -0.79
C SER A 16 -26.53 -26.93 -0.65
N LEU A 17 -25.58 -26.01 -0.41
CA LEU A 17 -25.75 -24.58 -0.65
C LEU A 17 -25.57 -24.31 -2.14
N ALA A 18 -26.62 -23.90 -2.82
CA ALA A 18 -26.53 -23.31 -4.15
C ALA A 18 -27.58 -22.19 -4.24
N LEU A 19 -27.13 -20.94 -4.19
CA LEU A 19 -27.85 -19.74 -4.63
C LEU A 19 -26.87 -18.56 -4.70
N PHE A 20 -26.11 -18.47 -5.80
CA PHE A 20 -25.42 -17.25 -6.20
C PHE A 20 -25.79 -16.94 -7.65
N ALA A 21 -26.76 -16.07 -7.84
CA ALA A 21 -27.06 -15.46 -9.13
C ALA A 21 -27.67 -14.07 -8.91
N SER A 22 -26.85 -13.10 -8.53
CA SER A 22 -27.13 -11.69 -8.84
C SER A 22 -25.89 -10.82 -8.61
N ALA A 23 -25.02 -10.72 -9.63
CA ALA A 23 -24.17 -9.54 -9.89
C ALA A 23 -23.25 -9.77 -11.11
N CYS A 24 -23.81 -10.03 -12.29
CA CYS A 24 -23.08 -9.80 -13.54
C CYS A 24 -24.04 -9.16 -14.54
N LYS A 25 -23.84 -7.88 -14.81
CA LYS A 25 -24.48 -7.18 -15.92
C LYS A 25 -23.34 -6.75 -16.83
N ASP A 26 -23.17 -7.42 -17.97
CA ASP A 26 -22.55 -6.78 -19.13
C ASP A 26 -23.06 -7.30 -20.46
N ASN A 27 -23.26 -6.31 -21.34
CA ASN A 27 -23.73 -6.44 -22.71
C ASN A 27 -22.55 -6.81 -23.62
N ASN A 28 -22.33 -8.09 -23.88
CA ASN A 28 -21.88 -8.58 -25.19
C ASN A 28 -21.74 -10.10 -25.13
N GLY A 29 -22.52 -10.77 -25.98
CA GLY A 29 -22.61 -12.22 -26.03
C GLY A 29 -21.31 -12.88 -26.46
N THR A 30 -20.64 -13.53 -25.52
CA THR A 30 -20.04 -14.85 -25.65
C THR A 30 -20.09 -15.51 -24.28
N ASP A 31 -20.65 -16.72 -24.22
CA ASP A 31 -20.89 -17.49 -22.98
C ASP A 31 -19.57 -17.85 -22.27
N GLY A 32 -19.03 -16.92 -21.49
CA GLY A 32 -17.98 -17.16 -20.49
C GLY A 32 -18.63 -17.64 -19.21
N ASN A 33 -18.45 -18.92 -18.88
CA ASN A 33 -18.98 -19.52 -17.66
C ASN A 33 -18.39 -18.77 -16.44
N CYS A 34 -19.18 -17.92 -15.76
CA CYS A 34 -18.80 -17.19 -14.55
C CYS A 34 -18.67 -18.08 -13.30
N ALA A 35 -18.51 -19.39 -13.48
CA ALA A 35 -18.33 -20.32 -12.38
C ALA A 35 -16.92 -20.18 -11.82
N PRO A 36 -16.75 -20.16 -10.48
CA PRO A 36 -15.43 -20.13 -9.88
C PRO A 36 -14.62 -21.35 -10.33
N SER A 37 -13.38 -21.11 -10.76
CA SER A 37 -12.48 -22.15 -11.25
C SER A 37 -11.74 -22.89 -10.12
N SER A 38 -11.75 -22.35 -8.90
CA SER A 38 -11.16 -22.93 -7.70
C SER A 38 -11.83 -22.37 -6.44
N ARG A 39 -11.50 -22.92 -5.27
CA ARG A 39 -11.94 -22.37 -3.98
C ARG A 39 -11.41 -20.94 -3.76
N ASN A 40 -10.18 -20.65 -4.19
CA ASN A 40 -9.63 -19.30 -4.12
C ASN A 40 -10.40 -18.33 -5.03
N ASP A 41 -10.84 -18.81 -6.20
CA ASP A 41 -11.63 -18.02 -7.14
C ASP A 41 -13.05 -17.74 -6.62
N GLU A 42 -13.65 -18.70 -5.90
CA GLU A 42 -14.92 -18.50 -5.19
C GLU A 42 -14.80 -17.39 -4.14
N ILE A 43 -13.71 -17.39 -3.35
CA ILE A 43 -13.46 -16.35 -2.35
C ILE A 43 -13.18 -14.99 -3.02
N ARG A 44 -12.37 -14.97 -4.09
CA ARG A 44 -12.12 -13.76 -4.89
C ARG A 44 -13.42 -13.16 -5.39
N LEU A 45 -14.29 -13.95 -6.02
CA LEU A 45 -15.58 -13.49 -6.53
C LEU A 45 -16.53 -13.07 -5.40
N GLY A 46 -16.50 -13.77 -4.25
CA GLY A 46 -17.30 -13.42 -3.08
C GLY A 46 -16.88 -12.11 -2.40
N LEU A 47 -15.57 -11.78 -2.42
CA LEU A 47 -15.03 -10.51 -1.91
C LEU A 47 -15.18 -9.35 -2.89
N ALA A 48 -15.27 -9.63 -4.19
CA ALA A 48 -15.25 -8.65 -5.27
C ALA A 48 -16.21 -7.46 -5.08
N PRO A 49 -17.50 -7.63 -4.67
CA PRO A 49 -18.42 -6.51 -4.53
C PRO A 49 -17.97 -5.41 -3.55
N ALA A 50 -17.12 -5.74 -2.58
CA ALA A 50 -16.58 -4.78 -1.63
C ALA A 50 -15.12 -4.38 -1.91
N CYS A 51 -14.36 -5.20 -2.63
CA CYS A 51 -12.91 -5.06 -2.72
C CYS A 51 -12.42 -4.69 -4.13
N GLU A 52 -13.07 -5.20 -5.17
CA GLU A 52 -12.58 -5.11 -6.55
C GLU A 52 -12.43 -3.65 -7.01
N GLY A 53 -13.40 -2.78 -6.71
CA GLY A 53 -13.37 -1.39 -7.17
C GLY A 53 -12.09 -0.61 -6.80
N CYS A 54 -11.43 -0.96 -5.70
CA CYS A 54 -10.17 -0.34 -5.28
C CYS A 54 -8.93 -1.22 -5.53
N HIS A 55 -9.12 -2.51 -5.78
CA HIS A 55 -8.06 -3.51 -5.93
C HIS A 55 -8.05 -4.18 -7.31
N LEU A 56 -8.69 -3.57 -8.31
CA LEU A 56 -8.66 -4.02 -9.70
C LEU A 56 -7.40 -3.52 -10.42
N ILE A 57 -6.99 -2.29 -10.12
CA ILE A 57 -5.78 -1.63 -10.61
C ILE A 57 -5.06 -1.04 -9.39
N GLY A 58 -3.74 -0.98 -9.38
CA GLY A 58 -3.07 -0.70 -8.11
C GLY A 58 -1.63 -1.13 -7.99
N ASN A 59 -0.99 -0.62 -6.93
CA ASN A 59 0.09 -1.30 -6.19
C ASN A 59 -0.32 -2.68 -5.69
N LYS A 60 -1.62 -2.89 -5.49
CA LYS A 60 -2.22 -4.09 -4.92
C LYS A 60 -3.45 -4.52 -5.72
N PRO A 61 -3.30 -4.88 -7.01
CA PRO A 61 -4.40 -5.20 -7.90
C PRO A 61 -4.84 -6.66 -7.71
N PHE A 62 -5.18 -7.04 -6.47
CA PHE A 62 -5.50 -8.42 -6.09
C PHE A 62 -6.67 -9.00 -6.89
N PHE A 63 -7.55 -8.16 -7.44
CA PHE A 63 -8.74 -8.60 -8.16
C PHE A 63 -8.58 -8.51 -9.68
N ALA A 64 -7.42 -8.10 -10.20
CA ALA A 64 -7.14 -8.07 -11.64
C ALA A 64 -7.26 -9.44 -12.31
N SER A 65 -6.89 -10.51 -11.60
CA SER A 65 -7.03 -11.89 -12.06
C SER A 65 -7.00 -12.86 -10.88
N LEU A 66 -7.35 -14.13 -11.11
CA LEU A 66 -7.14 -15.19 -10.11
C LEU A 66 -5.67 -15.31 -9.72
N THR A 67 -4.73 -15.24 -10.68
CA THR A 67 -3.30 -15.30 -10.37
C THR A 67 -2.87 -14.13 -9.49
N ALA A 68 -3.35 -12.91 -9.77
CA ALA A 68 -3.03 -11.73 -8.95
C ALA A 68 -3.57 -11.87 -7.52
N PHE A 69 -4.76 -12.44 -7.36
CA PHE A 69 -5.35 -12.75 -6.06
C PHE A 69 -4.50 -13.77 -5.31
N GLU A 70 -4.14 -14.88 -5.97
CA GLU A 70 -3.39 -15.97 -5.36
C GLU A 70 -1.97 -15.55 -4.96
N ASN A 71 -1.22 -14.92 -5.87
CA ASN A 71 0.15 -14.48 -5.61
C ASN A 71 0.25 -13.25 -4.71
N GLY A 72 -0.69 -12.31 -4.84
CA GLY A 72 -0.61 -11.02 -4.16
C GLY A 72 -1.23 -11.03 -2.76
N LEU A 73 -2.22 -11.89 -2.51
CA LEU A 73 -3.00 -11.90 -1.28
C LEU A 73 -3.03 -13.28 -0.61
N VAL A 74 -3.45 -14.32 -1.33
CA VAL A 74 -3.75 -15.64 -0.72
C VAL A 74 -2.51 -16.33 -0.16
N TYR A 75 -1.43 -16.36 -0.95
CA TYR A 75 -0.19 -17.06 -0.59
C TYR A 75 0.92 -16.12 -0.11
N ASP A 76 0.53 -14.91 0.28
CA ASP A 76 1.42 -13.95 0.93
C ASP A 76 1.12 -13.93 2.44
N GLU A 77 2.02 -14.53 3.23
CA GLU A 77 1.86 -14.66 4.69
C GLU A 77 1.78 -13.31 5.44
N ARG A 78 2.09 -12.19 4.76
CA ARG A 78 1.85 -10.84 5.30
C ARG A 78 0.36 -10.54 5.43
N TYR A 79 -0.49 -11.17 4.60
CA TYR A 79 -1.93 -10.94 4.57
C TYR A 79 -2.73 -12.15 5.05
N VAL A 80 -2.35 -13.35 4.61
CA VAL A 80 -3.05 -14.60 4.90
C VAL A 80 -2.05 -15.62 5.45
N LYS A 81 -2.24 -16.02 6.71
CA LYS A 81 -1.45 -17.07 7.35
C LYS A 81 -2.21 -18.39 7.25
N PRO A 82 -1.78 -19.35 6.40
CA PRO A 82 -2.48 -20.61 6.22
C PRO A 82 -2.66 -21.33 7.56
N GLY A 83 -3.88 -21.80 7.85
CA GLY A 83 -4.19 -22.47 9.12
C GLY A 83 -4.44 -21.55 10.32
N ASP A 84 -4.10 -20.25 10.23
CA ASP A 84 -4.18 -19.29 11.34
C ASP A 84 -4.95 -18.01 10.94
N PRO A 85 -6.29 -18.08 10.87
CA PRO A 85 -7.10 -16.95 10.45
C PRO A 85 -7.01 -15.75 11.41
N ASP A 86 -6.91 -15.98 12.72
CA ASP A 86 -6.96 -14.90 13.71
C ASP A 86 -5.70 -14.02 13.68
N ASN A 87 -4.56 -14.58 13.27
CA ASN A 87 -3.32 -13.83 13.04
C ASN A 87 -3.11 -13.38 11.59
N SER A 88 -4.09 -13.57 10.71
CA SER A 88 -4.06 -13.10 9.32
C SER A 88 -4.49 -11.64 9.23
N LEU A 89 -3.66 -10.77 8.63
CA LEU A 89 -3.98 -9.34 8.49
C LEU A 89 -5.27 -9.11 7.69
N LEU A 90 -5.58 -9.96 6.70
CA LEU A 90 -6.85 -9.89 5.95
C LEU A 90 -8.06 -9.93 6.89
N ILE A 91 -8.10 -10.90 7.82
CA ILE A 91 -9.19 -11.03 8.79
C ILE A 91 -9.25 -9.80 9.70
N GLN A 92 -8.11 -9.37 10.21
CA GLN A 92 -8.04 -8.18 11.07
C GLN A 92 -8.54 -6.92 10.35
N MET A 93 -8.26 -6.77 9.04
CA MET A 93 -8.79 -5.66 8.24
C MET A 93 -10.29 -5.77 8.00
N LEU A 94 -10.83 -6.97 7.75
CA LEU A 94 -12.28 -7.17 7.60
C LEU A 94 -13.05 -6.91 8.90
N GLU A 95 -12.44 -7.24 10.04
CA GLU A 95 -12.98 -7.01 11.39
C GLU A 95 -12.76 -5.58 11.91
N GLY A 96 -11.93 -4.78 11.23
CA GLY A 96 -11.59 -3.41 11.67
C GLY A 96 -10.61 -3.36 12.85
N THR A 97 -9.88 -4.44 13.11
CA THR A 97 -8.94 -4.60 14.23
C THR A 97 -7.47 -4.56 13.78
N ALA A 98 -7.19 -4.35 12.50
CA ALA A 98 -5.84 -4.34 11.97
C ALA A 98 -4.99 -3.22 12.57
N ALA A 99 -3.72 -3.53 12.83
CA ALA A 99 -2.74 -2.53 13.22
C ALA A 99 -2.32 -1.69 12.00
N GLY A 100 -2.20 -0.36 12.15
CA GLY A 100 -1.63 0.49 11.12
C GLY A 100 -2.37 1.80 10.85
N SER A 101 -2.16 2.33 9.64
CA SER A 101 -2.84 3.54 9.15
C SER A 101 -4.25 3.24 8.63
N TYR A 102 -4.49 2.01 8.17
CA TYR A 102 -5.79 1.54 7.69
C TYR A 102 -6.22 0.34 8.54
N PRO A 103 -6.93 0.58 9.66
CA PRO A 103 -7.33 -0.50 10.56
C PRO A 103 -8.44 -1.39 9.99
N GLN A 104 -9.09 -0.96 8.91
CA GLN A 104 -10.24 -1.62 8.31
C GLN A 104 -10.18 -1.62 6.78
N MET A 105 -10.66 -2.70 6.16
CA MET A 105 -11.06 -2.76 4.77
C MET A 105 -12.45 -3.41 4.63
N PRO A 106 -13.32 -2.94 3.71
CA PRO A 106 -13.13 -1.73 2.90
C PRO A 106 -13.17 -0.46 3.76
N PRO A 107 -12.58 0.66 3.27
CA PRO A 107 -12.61 1.93 3.99
C PRO A 107 -14.05 2.46 4.07
N GLY A 108 -14.36 3.16 5.17
CA GLY A 108 -15.64 3.83 5.37
C GLY A 108 -16.72 2.95 6.01
N GLN A 109 -17.06 1.80 5.42
CA GLN A 109 -18.12 0.92 5.92
C GLN A 109 -17.57 -0.42 6.43
N PRO A 110 -17.89 -0.86 7.68
CA PRO A 110 -17.48 -2.16 8.19
C PRO A 110 -17.95 -3.30 7.32
N TYR A 111 -17.07 -4.27 7.07
CA TYR A 111 -17.39 -5.41 6.19
C TYR A 111 -18.61 -6.21 6.71
N GLY A 112 -18.71 -6.39 8.03
CA GLY A 112 -19.87 -7.04 8.65
C GLY A 112 -21.21 -6.38 8.33
N GLU A 113 -21.24 -5.05 8.18
CA GLU A 113 -22.46 -4.34 7.76
C GLU A 113 -22.78 -4.56 6.28
N LEU A 114 -21.75 -4.64 5.42
CA LEU A 114 -21.92 -4.98 4.00
C LEU A 114 -22.49 -6.39 3.82
N VAL A 115 -22.14 -7.30 4.71
CA VAL A 115 -22.74 -8.64 4.75
C VAL A 115 -24.18 -8.56 5.25
N ALA A 116 -24.43 -7.85 6.35
CA ALA A 116 -25.77 -7.75 6.94
C ALA A 116 -26.80 -7.07 6.03
N ASN A 117 -26.38 -6.11 5.21
CA ASN A 117 -27.25 -5.42 4.24
C ASN A 117 -27.32 -6.11 2.87
N GLY A 118 -26.66 -7.27 2.71
CA GLY A 118 -26.69 -8.08 1.50
C GLY A 118 -25.90 -7.53 0.32
N ARG A 119 -25.08 -6.48 0.52
CA ARG A 119 -24.15 -5.98 -0.52
C ARG A 119 -23.01 -6.95 -0.79
N VAL A 120 -22.64 -7.74 0.21
CA VAL A 120 -21.69 -8.83 0.12
C VAL A 120 -22.34 -10.07 0.72
N THR A 121 -22.11 -11.23 0.11
CA THR A 121 -22.72 -12.48 0.57
C THR A 121 -21.73 -13.39 1.29
N LEU A 122 -20.43 -13.15 1.11
CA LEU A 122 -19.36 -13.88 1.79
C LEU A 122 -19.18 -13.31 3.21
N SER A 123 -19.40 -14.14 4.23
CA SER A 123 -19.20 -13.76 5.63
C SER A 123 -17.74 -13.88 6.06
N ILE A 124 -17.35 -13.15 7.11
CA ILE A 124 -16.00 -13.24 7.71
C ILE A 124 -15.70 -14.67 8.15
N GLU A 125 -16.67 -15.40 8.72
CA GLU A 125 -16.48 -16.79 9.14
C GLU A 125 -16.21 -17.74 7.97
N GLN A 126 -16.80 -17.50 6.79
CA GLN A 126 -16.48 -18.26 5.59
C GLN A 126 -15.06 -17.97 5.10
N VAL A 127 -14.59 -16.72 5.19
CA VAL A 127 -13.19 -16.37 4.89
C VAL A 127 -12.24 -17.05 5.89
N LYS A 128 -12.56 -17.03 7.20
CA LYS A 128 -11.76 -17.72 8.22
C LYS A 128 -11.69 -19.22 7.97
N ALA A 129 -12.82 -19.86 7.63
CA ALA A 129 -12.86 -21.27 7.29
C ALA A 129 -11.98 -21.59 6.07
N TRP A 130 -12.04 -20.76 5.04
CA TRP A 130 -11.16 -20.88 3.87
C TRP A 130 -9.67 -20.76 4.22
N ILE A 131 -9.27 -19.82 5.08
CA ILE A 131 -7.87 -19.68 5.52
C ILE A 131 -7.39 -20.92 6.31
N ARG A 132 -8.26 -21.51 7.15
CA ARG A 132 -7.93 -22.74 7.90
C ARG A 132 -7.66 -23.92 6.97
N GLU A 133 -8.40 -24.00 5.87
CA GLU A 133 -8.36 -25.11 4.91
C GLU A 133 -7.57 -24.76 3.65
N LEU A 134 -6.76 -23.69 3.69
CA LEU A 134 -6.07 -23.19 2.51
C LEU A 134 -5.10 -24.25 1.98
N PRO A 135 -5.28 -24.75 0.74
CA PRO A 135 -4.36 -25.72 0.15
C PRO A 135 -2.99 -25.09 -0.10
N PRO A 136 -1.92 -25.88 -0.29
CA PRO A 136 -0.62 -25.33 -0.67
C PRO A 136 -0.69 -24.56 -2.00
N PRO A 137 0.22 -23.59 -2.22
CA PRO A 137 0.30 -22.85 -3.48
C PRO A 137 0.37 -23.81 -4.68
N PRO A 138 -0.44 -23.60 -5.73
CA PRO A 138 -0.34 -24.43 -6.93
C PRO A 138 1.03 -24.22 -7.60
N GLU A 139 1.59 -25.27 -8.20
CA GLU A 139 2.95 -25.26 -8.79
C GLU A 139 3.18 -24.11 -9.77
N ARG A 140 2.12 -23.65 -10.45
CA ARG A 140 2.16 -22.50 -11.38
C ARG A 140 2.66 -21.20 -10.74
N LEU A 141 2.56 -21.05 -9.42
CA LEU A 141 3.03 -19.87 -8.69
C LEU A 141 4.53 -19.93 -8.37
N GLY A 142 5.19 -21.07 -8.60
CA GLY A 142 6.64 -21.22 -8.44
C GLY A 142 7.46 -20.58 -9.56
N ALA A 143 6.83 -20.14 -10.65
CA ALA A 143 7.44 -19.42 -11.75
C ALA A 143 6.73 -18.06 -11.97
N PRO A 144 7.44 -17.01 -12.42
CA PRO A 144 6.81 -15.75 -12.80
C PRO A 144 5.75 -15.98 -13.89
N ASP A 145 4.50 -15.58 -13.63
CA ASP A 145 3.43 -15.63 -14.65
C ASP A 145 3.63 -14.45 -15.62
N PRO A 146 3.90 -14.69 -16.91
CA PRO A 146 4.09 -13.63 -17.90
C PRO A 146 2.83 -12.80 -18.15
N GLU A 147 1.65 -13.31 -17.78
CA GLU A 147 0.37 -12.60 -17.86
C GLU A 147 -0.01 -11.94 -16.51
N ALA A 148 0.83 -12.05 -15.49
CA ALA A 148 0.64 -11.31 -14.25
C ALA A 148 0.70 -9.81 -14.52
N PHE A 149 -0.04 -9.03 -13.72
CA PHE A 149 0.00 -7.58 -13.82
C PHE A 149 1.44 -7.08 -13.68
N ASN A 150 1.83 -6.18 -14.58
CA ASN A 150 3.14 -5.55 -14.52
C ASN A 150 3.04 -4.34 -13.60
N VAL A 151 3.83 -4.35 -12.53
CA VAL A 151 4.09 -3.14 -11.77
C VAL A 151 4.84 -2.15 -12.67
N ARG A 152 4.37 -0.92 -12.75
CA ARG A 152 5.06 0.18 -13.43
C ARG A 152 5.77 1.06 -12.41
N ARG A 153 6.69 1.88 -12.86
CA ARG A 153 7.25 2.93 -12.00
C ARG A 153 6.21 4.02 -11.72
N LEU A 154 6.26 4.63 -10.54
CA LEU A 154 5.60 5.91 -10.29
C LEU A 154 6.11 6.98 -11.28
N SER A 155 5.21 7.82 -11.77
CA SER A 155 5.59 9.05 -12.47
C SER A 155 6.20 10.06 -11.49
N ALA A 156 6.90 11.07 -12.00
CA ALA A 156 7.45 12.12 -11.14
C ALA A 156 6.33 12.86 -10.35
N GLU A 157 5.18 13.09 -10.96
CA GLU A 157 4.00 13.66 -10.28
C GLU A 157 3.52 12.77 -9.14
N GLU A 158 3.39 11.46 -9.40
CA GLU A 158 2.97 10.50 -8.39
C GLU A 158 3.99 10.40 -7.25
N MET A 159 5.28 10.45 -7.56
CA MET A 159 6.33 10.48 -6.54
C MET A 159 6.22 11.74 -5.66
N VAL A 160 6.04 12.92 -6.26
CA VAL A 160 5.91 14.19 -5.52
C VAL A 160 4.67 14.16 -4.62
N VAL A 161 3.50 13.84 -5.18
CA VAL A 161 2.23 13.84 -4.45
C VAL A 161 2.23 12.77 -3.36
N SER A 162 2.61 11.54 -3.69
CA SER A 162 2.62 10.43 -2.74
C SER A 162 3.61 10.68 -1.62
N LEU A 163 4.80 11.23 -1.92
CA LEU A 163 5.78 11.51 -0.90
C LEU A 163 5.33 12.63 0.04
N MET A 164 4.72 13.70 -0.47
CA MET A 164 4.15 14.74 0.40
C MET A 164 3.10 14.15 1.34
N ASP A 165 2.12 13.42 0.80
CA ASP A 165 1.05 12.82 1.60
C ASP A 165 1.58 11.82 2.64
N GLN A 166 2.40 10.86 2.22
CA GLN A 166 2.97 9.84 3.11
C GLN A 166 3.87 10.45 4.18
N LEU A 167 4.54 11.57 3.92
CA LEU A 167 5.35 12.25 4.93
C LEU A 167 4.56 13.22 5.81
N GLY A 168 3.26 13.40 5.57
CA GLY A 168 2.45 14.40 6.29
C GLY A 168 2.90 15.83 6.00
N LEU A 169 3.46 16.05 4.80
CA LEU A 169 3.94 17.34 4.33
C LEU A 169 2.88 17.98 3.41
N THR A 170 2.85 19.30 3.44
CA THR A 170 2.03 20.13 2.56
C THR A 170 2.91 21.11 1.80
N LEU A 171 2.34 21.81 0.82
CA LEU A 171 3.11 22.76 0.01
C LEU A 171 3.70 23.88 0.88
N GLU A 172 2.98 24.31 1.91
CA GLU A 172 3.38 25.29 2.91
C GLU A 172 4.67 24.90 3.67
N ASP A 173 4.96 23.61 3.78
CA ASP A 173 6.22 23.15 4.38
C ASP A 173 7.43 23.48 3.48
N PHE A 174 7.21 23.70 2.17
CA PHE A 174 8.25 23.99 1.19
C PHE A 174 8.28 25.45 0.75
N VAL A 175 7.14 26.11 0.71
CA VAL A 175 7.01 27.46 0.19
C VAL A 175 6.40 28.39 1.22
N SER A 176 6.88 29.63 1.28
CA SER A 176 6.27 30.65 2.13
C SER A 176 4.90 31.04 1.59
N THR A 177 3.88 30.93 2.43
CA THR A 177 2.51 31.37 2.15
C THR A 177 2.10 32.59 2.97
N SER A 178 3.07 33.33 3.52
CA SER A 178 2.83 34.50 4.36
C SER A 178 2.16 35.67 3.62
N ASP A 179 2.31 35.76 2.30
CA ASP A 179 1.59 36.72 1.45
C ASP A 179 0.24 36.13 1.02
N PRO A 180 -0.92 36.76 1.30
CA PRO A 180 -2.23 36.29 0.83
C PRO A 180 -2.33 36.05 -0.69
N ASN A 181 -1.47 36.69 -1.49
CA ASN A 181 -1.39 36.54 -2.94
C ASN A 181 -0.29 35.57 -3.39
N TRP A 182 0.26 34.74 -2.49
CA TRP A 182 1.38 33.83 -2.79
C TRP A 182 1.12 32.89 -3.98
N ARG A 183 -0.13 32.54 -4.25
CA ARG A 183 -0.52 31.68 -5.39
C ARG A 183 -0.39 32.37 -6.75
N ASN A 184 -0.38 33.71 -6.76
CA ASN A 184 -0.31 34.53 -7.97
C ASN A 184 1.07 35.22 -8.10
N LYS A 185 2.04 34.80 -7.28
CA LYS A 185 3.35 35.41 -7.20
C LYS A 185 4.44 34.35 -7.14
N ALA A 186 5.66 34.83 -7.30
CA ALA A 186 6.87 34.12 -6.98
C ALA A 186 6.82 33.54 -5.55
N TYR A 187 7.09 32.25 -5.38
CA TYR A 187 7.22 31.67 -4.04
C TYR A 187 8.66 31.69 -3.53
N VAL A 188 8.81 31.93 -2.23
CA VAL A 188 10.08 31.83 -1.51
C VAL A 188 10.19 30.41 -0.95
N VAL A 189 11.26 29.69 -1.32
CA VAL A 189 11.49 28.35 -0.77
C VAL A 189 11.92 28.46 0.68
N ASN A 190 11.15 27.87 1.59
CA ASN A 190 11.41 27.89 3.03
C ASN A 190 12.57 26.98 3.37
N GLY A 191 13.80 27.51 3.45
CA GLY A 191 14.98 26.89 4.07
C GLY A 191 15.35 25.47 3.60
N GLY A 192 14.74 24.98 2.53
CA GLY A 192 14.78 23.59 2.07
C GLY A 192 15.40 23.52 0.69
N LYS A 193 16.66 23.12 0.64
CA LYS A 193 17.27 22.68 -0.62
C LYS A 193 16.51 21.42 -1.07
N LEU A 194 16.25 21.26 -2.36
CA LEU A 194 15.61 20.08 -2.97
C LEU A 194 14.08 20.06 -2.92
N PHE A 195 13.43 21.23 -2.98
CA PHE A 195 12.04 21.25 -3.45
C PHE A 195 11.97 20.74 -4.90
N VAL A 196 10.90 20.02 -5.21
CA VAL A 196 10.66 19.40 -6.52
C VAL A 196 9.24 19.80 -6.92
N TRP A 197 9.11 20.47 -8.05
CA TRP A 197 7.84 21.01 -8.50
C TRP A 197 7.77 21.05 -10.02
N PRO A 198 6.64 20.65 -10.63
CA PRO A 198 6.48 20.74 -12.07
C PRO A 198 6.52 22.19 -12.54
N GLY A 199 7.17 22.45 -13.66
CA GLY A 199 7.27 23.81 -14.20
C GLY A 199 5.96 24.34 -14.78
N ASP A 200 4.98 23.47 -15.02
CA ASP A 200 3.65 23.80 -15.54
C ASP A 200 2.54 23.70 -14.48
N TRP A 201 2.88 23.38 -13.22
CA TRP A 201 1.92 23.39 -12.11
C TRP A 201 1.77 24.78 -11.50
N ALA A 202 0.55 25.11 -11.08
CA ALA A 202 0.28 26.30 -10.30
C ALA A 202 0.43 26.00 -8.78
N PRO A 203 1.01 26.93 -7.99
CA PRO A 203 1.65 28.16 -8.45
C PRO A 203 2.98 27.89 -9.17
N GLY A 204 3.25 28.66 -10.23
CA GLY A 204 4.46 28.50 -11.05
C GLY A 204 5.73 28.96 -10.34
N ILE A 205 6.88 28.49 -10.81
CA ILE A 205 8.19 28.91 -10.29
C ILE A 205 8.50 30.32 -10.76
N SER A 206 8.93 31.18 -9.83
CA SER A 206 9.33 32.54 -10.18
C SER A 206 10.62 32.58 -11.00
N GLY A 207 10.78 33.60 -11.83
CA GLY A 207 12.11 33.97 -12.37
C GLY A 207 12.97 34.74 -11.36
N GLU A 208 12.50 34.96 -10.12
CA GLU A 208 13.20 35.72 -9.10
C GLU A 208 14.25 34.86 -8.38
N TYR A 209 15.34 35.50 -7.97
CA TYR A 209 16.52 34.89 -7.32
C TYR A 209 16.21 34.11 -6.02
N VAL A 210 15.00 34.29 -5.47
CA VAL A 210 14.54 33.72 -4.20
C VAL A 210 13.85 32.35 -4.38
N SER A 211 13.52 31.97 -5.61
CA SER A 211 13.03 30.64 -5.93
C SER A 211 14.18 29.68 -6.28
N ASP A 212 14.09 28.43 -5.84
CA ASP A 212 15.06 27.40 -6.21
C ASP A 212 14.85 27.02 -7.68
N SER A 213 15.61 27.67 -8.56
CA SER A 213 15.56 27.50 -10.01
C SER A 213 15.77 26.05 -10.48
N ARG A 214 16.32 25.19 -9.61
CA ARG A 214 16.52 23.76 -9.89
C ARG A 214 15.32 22.89 -9.53
N SER A 215 14.22 23.46 -9.03
CA SER A 215 13.03 22.66 -8.67
C SER A 215 12.40 22.00 -9.90
N VAL A 216 12.32 22.71 -11.04
CA VAL A 216 11.89 22.10 -12.33
C VAL A 216 12.93 21.10 -12.81
N GLU A 217 14.23 21.43 -12.73
CA GLU A 217 15.31 20.53 -13.17
C GLU A 217 15.25 19.19 -12.43
N ARG A 218 14.99 19.19 -11.12
CA ARG A 218 14.82 17.96 -10.33
C ARG A 218 13.56 17.20 -10.71
N PHE A 219 12.47 17.92 -10.98
CA PHE A 219 11.24 17.28 -11.43
C PHE A 219 11.45 16.57 -12.77
N ASP A 220 12.09 17.24 -13.72
CA ASP A 220 12.49 16.69 -15.02
C ASP A 220 13.48 15.52 -14.84
N ALA A 221 14.42 15.62 -13.91
CA ALA A 221 15.39 14.56 -13.61
C ALA A 221 14.72 13.29 -13.03
N LEU A 222 13.59 13.43 -12.34
CA LEU A 222 12.73 12.32 -11.95
C LEU A 222 11.91 11.77 -13.12
N GLY A 223 12.03 12.31 -14.34
CA GLY A 223 11.25 11.89 -15.51
C GLY A 223 9.93 12.65 -15.68
N GLY A 224 9.78 13.78 -14.97
CA GLY A 224 8.65 14.69 -15.12
C GLY A 224 8.57 15.29 -16.52
N GLY A 225 7.35 15.47 -17.01
CA GLY A 225 7.09 16.21 -18.24
C GLY A 225 6.96 17.71 -17.98
N ASN A 226 7.07 18.52 -19.03
CA ASN A 226 6.81 19.95 -18.94
C ASN A 226 6.16 20.44 -20.23
N SER A 227 4.84 20.64 -20.18
CA SER A 227 4.05 21.00 -21.35
C SER A 227 4.43 22.37 -21.94
N LEU A 228 4.82 23.33 -21.10
CA LEU A 228 5.24 24.67 -21.53
C LEU A 228 6.53 24.65 -22.37
N PHE A 229 7.39 23.66 -22.15
CA PHE A 229 8.64 23.47 -22.91
C PHE A 229 8.59 22.25 -23.85
N TYR A 230 7.38 21.72 -24.13
CA TYR A 230 7.17 20.55 -25.00
C TYR A 230 7.99 19.31 -24.59
N ARG A 231 8.27 19.16 -23.29
CA ARG A 231 8.97 17.98 -22.74
C ARG A 231 7.97 16.90 -22.39
N LYS A 232 8.13 15.72 -22.97
CA LYS A 232 7.33 14.53 -22.64
C LYS A 232 7.80 13.94 -21.30
N ARG A 233 6.89 13.27 -20.60
CA ARG A 233 7.22 12.43 -19.45
C ARG A 233 8.15 11.30 -19.87
N ASP A 234 9.07 10.94 -19.00
CA ASP A 234 9.93 9.76 -19.13
C ASP A 234 9.75 8.87 -17.90
N VAL A 235 9.27 7.65 -18.11
CA VAL A 235 9.05 6.67 -17.03
C VAL A 235 10.28 5.79 -16.79
N SER A 236 11.37 5.99 -17.54
CA SER A 236 12.64 5.27 -17.38
C SER A 236 13.35 5.68 -16.09
N PHE A 237 14.01 4.73 -15.41
CA PHE A 237 14.79 5.00 -14.19
C PHE A 237 16.29 5.10 -14.51
N GLY A 238 16.69 6.29 -14.96
CA GLY A 238 18.09 6.61 -15.24
C GLY A 238 18.89 7.08 -14.01
N PRO A 239 20.22 7.26 -14.16
CA PRO A 239 21.09 7.76 -13.09
C PRO A 239 20.63 9.10 -12.48
N SER A 240 20.12 10.02 -13.31
CA SER A 240 19.61 11.32 -12.85
C SER A 240 18.38 11.18 -11.95
N ALA A 241 17.49 10.22 -12.27
CA ALA A 241 16.32 9.92 -11.45
C ALA A 241 16.75 9.33 -10.10
N ALA A 242 17.68 8.37 -10.12
CA ALA A 242 18.22 7.76 -8.90
C ALA A 242 18.89 8.79 -7.99
N GLN A 243 19.76 9.64 -8.55
CA GLN A 243 20.46 10.68 -7.79
C GLN A 243 19.48 11.70 -7.18
N THR A 244 18.50 12.13 -7.98
CA THR A 244 17.49 13.11 -7.52
C THR A 244 16.62 12.52 -6.42
N LEU A 245 16.16 11.27 -6.58
CA LEU A 245 15.37 10.56 -5.58
C LEU A 245 16.13 10.41 -4.25
N VAL A 246 17.42 10.07 -4.28
CA VAL A 246 18.24 9.97 -3.05
C VAL A 246 18.26 11.29 -2.30
N GLN A 247 18.54 12.39 -3.01
CA GLN A 247 18.62 13.71 -2.39
C GLN A 247 17.24 14.18 -1.89
N MET A 248 16.21 14.03 -2.72
CA MET A 248 14.82 14.37 -2.37
C MET A 248 14.38 13.60 -1.13
N SER A 249 14.58 12.27 -1.09
CA SER A 249 14.17 11.44 0.04
C SER A 249 14.81 11.90 1.35
N GLN A 250 16.11 12.19 1.36
CA GLN A 250 16.81 12.66 2.55
C GLN A 250 16.30 14.02 3.02
N ALA A 251 16.16 14.99 2.10
CA ALA A 251 15.73 16.34 2.43
C ALA A 251 14.28 16.39 2.92
N TRP A 252 13.38 15.66 2.26
CA TRP A 252 11.96 15.65 2.60
C TRP A 252 11.70 14.85 3.87
N CYS A 253 12.39 13.72 4.07
CA CYS A 253 12.33 13.00 5.34
C CYS A 253 12.89 13.84 6.50
N ALA A 254 13.98 14.60 6.30
CA ALA A 254 14.46 15.54 7.31
C ALA A 254 13.41 16.57 7.69
N ARG A 255 12.75 17.16 6.70
CA ARG A 255 11.64 18.10 6.91
C ARG A 255 10.48 17.46 7.67
N ALA A 256 10.10 16.25 7.30
CA ALA A 256 9.01 15.52 7.95
C ALA A 256 9.32 15.17 9.41
N VAL A 257 10.56 14.76 9.70
CA VAL A 257 11.03 14.48 11.07
C VAL A 257 11.09 15.75 11.93
N ASP A 258 11.47 16.88 11.33
CA ASP A 258 11.57 18.17 12.04
C ASP A 258 10.21 18.87 12.23
N LYS A 259 9.20 18.49 11.45
CA LYS A 259 7.86 19.07 11.52
C LYS A 259 7.22 18.73 12.87
N LYS A 260 6.98 19.77 13.67
CA LYS A 260 6.40 19.65 15.01
C LYS A 260 5.03 18.96 14.93
N GLY A 261 4.84 17.90 15.72
CA GLY A 261 3.58 17.15 15.80
C GLY A 261 3.30 16.27 14.58
N ASN A 262 4.29 16.01 13.72
CA ASN A 262 4.08 15.15 12.56
C ASN A 262 4.00 13.66 12.93
N THR A 263 2.77 13.18 13.08
CA THR A 263 2.48 11.77 13.39
C THR A 263 2.59 10.85 12.17
N ALA A 264 2.87 11.36 10.97
CA ALA A 264 3.04 10.53 9.78
C ALA A 264 4.34 9.70 9.87
N VAL A 265 5.43 10.31 10.35
CA VAL A 265 6.75 9.67 10.50
C VAL A 265 6.99 9.19 11.93
N LEU A 266 6.59 9.98 12.93
CA LEU A 266 6.82 9.73 14.35
C LEU A 266 5.49 9.50 15.07
N ARG A 267 4.80 8.40 14.73
CA ARG A 267 3.47 8.09 15.26
C ARG A 267 3.51 7.58 16.71
N HIS A 268 4.48 6.73 17.01
CA HIS A 268 4.56 6.01 18.29
C HIS A 268 5.77 6.42 19.13
N VAL A 269 6.55 7.38 18.66
CA VAL A 269 7.82 7.80 19.24
C VAL A 269 7.97 9.30 19.14
N THR A 270 8.89 9.82 19.93
CA THR A 270 9.45 11.16 19.84
C THR A 270 10.95 11.06 19.56
N LEU A 271 11.60 12.18 19.29
CA LEU A 271 13.06 12.21 19.08
C LEU A 271 13.87 11.91 20.36
N THR A 272 13.21 11.84 21.52
CA THR A 272 13.84 11.45 22.80
C THR A 272 13.77 9.95 23.06
N ASP A 273 12.89 9.23 22.38
CA ASP A 273 12.79 7.77 22.48
C ASP A 273 13.98 7.13 21.77
N LYS A 274 14.65 6.19 22.45
CA LYS A 274 15.79 5.45 21.92
C LYS A 274 15.56 3.95 22.01
N SER A 275 16.30 3.17 21.24
CA SER A 275 16.33 1.70 21.34
C SER A 275 16.63 1.21 22.75
N SER A 276 17.45 1.95 23.51
CA SER A 276 17.83 1.60 24.88
C SER A 276 16.80 2.04 25.94
N SER A 277 16.01 3.07 25.69
CA SER A 277 15.04 3.61 26.65
C SER A 277 13.60 3.14 26.38
N ASN A 278 13.24 2.96 25.12
CA ASN A 278 11.89 2.61 24.69
C ASN A 278 11.89 1.70 23.44
N PRO A 279 12.48 0.49 23.53
CA PRO A 279 12.63 -0.41 22.39
C PRO A 279 11.29 -0.80 21.76
N GLY A 280 10.25 -1.00 22.58
CA GLY A 280 8.92 -1.36 22.11
C GLY A 280 8.28 -0.30 21.22
N ALA A 281 8.38 0.98 21.61
CA ALA A 281 7.87 2.09 20.81
C ALA A 281 8.63 2.25 19.50
N VAL A 282 9.97 2.12 19.52
CA VAL A 282 10.82 2.18 18.32
C VAL A 282 10.41 1.11 17.31
N GLN A 283 10.30 -0.15 17.74
CA GLN A 283 9.87 -1.27 16.89
C GLN A 283 8.47 -1.06 16.33
N LYS A 284 7.53 -0.58 17.17
CA LYS A 284 6.17 -0.28 16.73
C LYS A 284 6.15 0.84 15.69
N ASN A 285 6.96 1.89 15.85
CA ASN A 285 7.03 2.98 14.89
C ASN A 285 7.67 2.55 13.56
N LEU A 286 8.72 1.73 13.59
CA LEU A 286 9.35 1.18 12.38
C LEU A 286 8.34 0.40 11.53
N ARG A 287 7.58 -0.51 12.15
CA ARG A 287 6.53 -1.28 11.46
C ARG A 287 5.41 -0.37 10.94
N SER A 288 4.97 0.60 11.74
CA SER A 288 3.95 1.57 11.31
C SER A 288 4.41 2.40 10.11
N LEU A 289 5.66 2.85 10.11
CA LEU A 289 6.21 3.65 9.02
C LEU A 289 6.44 2.81 7.76
N TYR A 290 6.96 1.59 7.90
CA TYR A 290 7.09 0.64 6.78
C TYR A 290 5.73 0.43 6.11
N LEU A 291 4.68 0.13 6.88
CA LEU A 291 3.32 -0.03 6.37
C LEU A 291 2.79 1.24 5.69
N ARG A 292 3.03 2.41 6.27
CA ARG A 292 2.58 3.68 5.69
C ARG A 292 3.25 3.96 4.34
N MET A 293 4.55 3.72 4.23
CA MET A 293 5.31 4.04 3.01
C MET A 293 5.11 2.99 1.92
N LEU A 294 5.09 1.71 2.28
CA LEU A 294 5.11 0.59 1.33
C LEU A 294 3.75 -0.10 1.15
N GLY A 295 2.73 0.33 1.89
CA GLY A 295 1.37 -0.20 1.78
C GLY A 295 1.21 -1.65 2.28
N GLN A 296 2.20 -2.20 2.98
CA GLN A 296 2.17 -3.55 3.52
C GLN A 296 3.00 -3.65 4.80
N PRO A 297 2.68 -4.55 5.75
CA PRO A 297 3.53 -4.76 6.92
C PRO A 297 4.88 -5.41 6.50
N PRO A 298 5.98 -5.14 7.21
CA PRO A 298 7.22 -5.85 6.97
C PRO A 298 7.13 -7.28 7.49
N SER A 299 7.78 -8.23 6.82
CA SER A 299 8.14 -9.51 7.43
C SER A 299 9.09 -9.32 8.62
N ASP A 300 9.26 -10.33 9.47
CA ASP A 300 10.19 -10.23 10.61
C ASP A 300 11.65 -10.04 10.17
N ALA A 301 12.05 -10.63 9.04
CA ALA A 301 13.37 -10.43 8.46
C ALA A 301 13.57 -8.99 7.97
N GLU A 302 12.58 -8.40 7.28
CA GLU A 302 12.63 -7.02 6.81
C GLU A 302 12.61 -6.03 7.96
N ALA A 303 11.77 -6.26 8.97
CA ALA A 303 11.71 -5.43 10.18
C ALA A 303 13.06 -5.44 10.92
N LYS A 304 13.66 -6.63 11.07
CA LYS A 304 14.99 -6.79 11.65
C LYS A 304 16.07 -6.08 10.83
N ALA A 305 16.07 -6.23 9.51
CA ALA A 305 17.04 -5.57 8.64
C ALA A 305 16.94 -4.04 8.71
N LEU A 306 15.71 -3.49 8.65
CA LEU A 306 15.50 -2.05 8.78
C LEU A 306 15.98 -1.53 10.15
N TYR A 307 15.75 -2.28 11.22
CA TYR A 307 16.20 -1.92 12.56
C TYR A 307 17.72 -1.98 12.71
N GLU A 308 18.33 -3.11 12.36
CA GLU A 308 19.75 -3.38 12.63
C GLU A 308 20.68 -2.68 11.64
N GLN A 309 20.29 -2.58 10.36
CA GLN A 309 21.17 -2.06 9.31
C GLN A 309 20.97 -0.56 9.06
N VAL A 310 19.80 -0.01 9.38
CA VAL A 310 19.49 1.40 9.13
C VAL A 310 19.31 2.18 10.43
N TYR A 311 18.41 1.74 11.30
CA TYR A 311 18.06 2.51 12.50
C TYR A 311 19.22 2.57 13.51
N LEU A 312 19.71 1.42 13.98
CA LEU A 312 20.74 1.37 15.05
C LEU A 312 22.05 2.12 14.71
N PRO A 313 22.64 1.97 13.51
CA PRO A 313 23.90 2.65 13.19
C PRO A 313 23.76 4.18 13.16
N LEU A 314 22.59 4.68 12.77
CA LEU A 314 22.31 6.12 12.69
C LEU A 314 21.87 6.69 14.04
N GLU A 315 21.14 5.92 14.85
CA GLU A 315 20.75 6.30 16.21
C GLU A 315 21.96 6.54 17.11
N ALA A 316 23.00 5.72 16.94
CA ALA A 316 24.28 5.88 17.65
C ALA A 316 24.88 7.28 17.47
N GLN A 317 24.58 7.96 16.36
CA GLN A 317 24.96 9.34 16.11
C GLN A 317 23.90 10.32 16.61
N ASN A 318 22.64 10.11 16.21
CA ASN A 318 21.52 10.96 16.58
C ASN A 318 20.17 10.28 16.23
N THR A 319 19.22 10.24 17.16
CA THR A 319 17.85 9.74 16.93
C THR A 319 17.15 10.42 15.74
N ARG A 320 17.39 11.72 15.54
CA ARG A 320 16.90 12.46 14.36
C ARG A 320 17.44 11.85 13.06
N LEU A 321 18.74 11.56 13.00
CA LEU A 321 19.36 10.96 11.83
C LEU A 321 18.84 9.55 11.56
N ALA A 322 18.56 8.77 12.63
CA ALA A 322 17.97 7.44 12.51
C ALA A 322 16.62 7.48 11.80
N TRP A 323 15.70 8.35 12.23
CA TRP A 323 14.39 8.46 11.61
C TRP A 323 14.44 9.01 10.17
N ILE A 324 15.37 9.93 9.89
CA ILE A 324 15.62 10.40 8.52
C ILE A 324 16.12 9.25 7.64
N GLY A 325 17.07 8.46 8.13
CA GLY A 325 17.63 7.32 7.40
C GLY A 325 16.62 6.23 7.11
N VAL A 326 15.81 5.87 8.10
CA VAL A 326 14.71 4.91 7.94
C VAL A 326 13.72 5.42 6.90
N CYS A 327 13.20 6.63 7.06
CA CYS A 327 12.27 7.23 6.11
C CYS A 327 12.85 7.24 4.69
N ALA A 328 14.09 7.72 4.52
CA ALA A 328 14.73 7.79 3.21
C ALA A 328 15.03 6.39 2.62
N SER A 329 15.33 5.38 3.44
CA SER A 329 15.47 4.00 2.97
C SER A 329 14.16 3.44 2.42
N LEU A 330 13.01 3.76 3.04
CA LEU A 330 11.70 3.31 2.58
C LEU A 330 11.29 3.98 1.27
N VAL A 331 11.56 5.28 1.09
CA VAL A 331 11.32 5.99 -0.18
C VAL A 331 12.14 5.38 -1.34
N ARG A 332 13.33 4.86 -1.04
CA ARG A 332 14.21 4.22 -2.04
C ARG A 332 13.95 2.73 -2.20
N HIS A 333 12.98 2.18 -1.47
CA HIS A 333 12.61 0.78 -1.59
C HIS A 333 11.96 0.53 -2.96
N PRO A 334 12.28 -0.58 -3.65
CA PRO A 334 11.66 -0.88 -4.95
C PRO A 334 10.14 -0.83 -4.91
N LEU A 335 9.51 -1.38 -3.86
CA LEU A 335 8.04 -1.33 -3.67
C LEU A 335 7.47 0.07 -3.49
N TRP A 336 8.26 1.06 -3.11
CA TRP A 336 7.81 2.45 -3.08
C TRP A 336 7.83 3.05 -4.49
N LEU A 337 8.86 2.71 -5.27
CA LEU A 337 9.07 3.24 -6.61
C LEU A 337 8.15 2.63 -7.66
N THR A 338 7.57 1.48 -7.35
CA THR A 338 6.70 0.72 -8.26
C THR A 338 5.25 0.72 -7.79
N TYR A 339 4.34 0.86 -8.74
CA TYR A 339 2.90 0.72 -8.66
C TYR A 339 2.46 -0.51 -9.45
#